data_AF-A0A520PK58-F1
#
_entry.id   AF-A0A520PK58-F1
#
_cell.length_a   1.000
_cell.length_b   1.000
_cell.length_c   1.000
_cell.angle_alpha   90.00
_cell.angle_beta   90.00
_cell.angle_gamma   90.00
#
_symmetry.space_group_name_H-M   'P 1'
#
loop_
_entity.id
_entity.type
_entity.pdbx_description
1 polymer ?
#
loop_
_entity_poly.entity_id
_entity_poly.type
_entity_poly.pdbx_seq_one_letter_code
_entity_poly.pdbx_strand_id
1 'polypeptide(L)'
;MGRAVSVRENIKILTGNITQATTITSNYTIDTFATTTNCNWRTANIQKFFNDSYWQIAEESAQGSGRHLEALASLTGCSVDQHATFETVIHHNHAYIFAYKDYDGSINNFFTVLNTDKDLKQCFGHS
;
A
#
# COMPACT_ATOMS: atom_id res chain seq x y z
N MET A 1 -32.27 5.23 36.95
CA MET A 1 -32.65 4.36 35.82
C MET A 1 -33.39 5.24 34.82
N GLY A 2 -33.02 5.45 33.56
CA GLY A 2 -32.24 4.64 32.64
C GLY A 2 -33.18 4.06 31.57
N ARG A 3 -33.09 4.57 30.32
CA ARG A 3 -33.21 3.87 29.02
C ARG A 3 -33.42 4.84 27.84
N ALA A 4 -32.89 4.46 26.68
CA ALA A 4 -33.02 5.11 25.36
C ALA A 4 -33.03 3.98 24.29
N VAL A 5 -33.17 4.18 22.97
CA VAL A 5 -33.08 5.37 22.07
C VAL A 5 -34.21 5.26 21.03
N SER A 6 -34.66 6.37 20.42
CA SER A 6 -35.22 6.30 19.06
C SER A 6 -34.90 7.52 18.21
N VAL A 7 -33.92 7.36 17.32
CA VAL A 7 -33.60 8.30 16.24
C VAL A 7 -34.48 7.93 15.05
N ARG A 8 -35.38 8.82 14.64
CA ARG A 8 -35.99 8.77 13.30
C ARG A 8 -36.07 10.15 12.69
N GLU A 9 -35.65 10.16 11.42
CA GLU A 9 -36.06 11.09 10.37
C GLU A 9 -35.66 12.56 10.58
N ASN A 10 -34.66 13.01 9.81
CA ASN A 10 -34.88 13.99 8.72
C ASN A 10 -33.55 14.50 8.12
N ILE A 11 -32.87 13.68 7.30
CA ILE A 11 -31.91 14.21 6.31
C ILE A 11 -32.17 13.53 4.97
N LYS A 12 -33.11 14.09 4.20
CA LYS A 12 -33.23 13.85 2.77
C LYS A 12 -32.88 15.15 2.05
N ILE A 13 -31.95 15.04 1.10
CA ILE A 13 -31.65 16.04 0.06
C ILE A 13 -30.96 17.32 0.54
N LEU A 14 -29.62 17.26 0.61
CA LEU A 14 -28.75 18.32 0.09
C LEU A 14 -27.74 17.68 -0.87
N THR A 15 -28.24 17.33 -2.07
CA THR A 15 -27.40 16.94 -3.21
C THR A 15 -26.66 18.17 -3.73
N GLY A 16 -25.37 18.29 -3.41
CA GLY A 16 -24.51 19.35 -3.93
C GLY A 16 -23.20 19.44 -3.14
N ASN A 17 -22.09 19.13 -3.82
CA ASN A 17 -20.69 19.18 -3.35
C ASN A 17 -20.40 20.10 -2.13
N ILE A 18 -20.33 19.53 -0.93
CA ILE A 18 -19.47 19.81 0.23
C ILE A 18 -19.61 18.53 1.08
N THR A 19 -18.56 17.81 1.48
CA THR A 19 -17.78 18.18 2.67
C THR A 19 -16.39 17.55 2.62
N GLN A 20 -15.39 18.39 2.83
CA GLN A 20 -14.01 18.05 3.14
C GLN A 20 -13.96 17.23 4.44
N ALA A 21 -13.60 15.95 4.35
CA ALA A 21 -13.28 15.11 5.50
C ALA A 21 -11.77 14.84 5.53
N THR A 22 -10.98 15.88 5.82
CA THR A 22 -9.57 15.72 6.16
C THR A 22 -9.47 15.06 7.54
N THR A 23 -9.59 13.74 7.57
CA THR A 23 -9.26 12.93 8.76
C THR A 23 -7.91 12.29 8.53
N ILE A 24 -6.84 13.05 8.79
CA ILE A 24 -5.53 12.44 9.01
C ILE A 24 -5.64 11.69 10.34
N THR A 25 -5.75 10.37 10.27
CA THR A 25 -5.64 9.49 11.41
C THR A 25 -4.78 8.32 10.99
N SER A 26 -3.53 8.32 11.43
CA SER A 26 -2.63 7.18 11.30
C SER A 26 -3.17 6.04 12.15
N ASN A 27 -3.94 5.14 11.53
CA ASN A 27 -4.27 3.81 12.00
C ASN A 27 -4.44 2.95 10.75
N TYR A 28 -3.50 2.03 10.52
CA TYR A 28 -3.46 1.21 9.30
C TYR A 28 -4.65 0.24 9.23
N THR A 29 -5.73 0.65 8.57
CA THR A 29 -6.82 -0.23 8.16
C THR A 29 -6.65 -0.57 6.67
N ILE A 30 -6.03 -1.72 6.38
CA ILE A 30 -5.99 -2.27 5.03
C ILE A 30 -7.36 -2.89 4.74
N ASP A 31 -8.21 -2.14 4.04
CA ASP A 31 -9.58 -2.55 3.71
C ASP A 31 -9.66 -3.08 2.27
N THR A 32 -9.77 -4.40 2.14
CA THR A 32 -9.72 -5.12 0.86
C THR A 32 -11.12 -5.29 0.27
N PHE A 33 -11.56 -4.27 -0.46
CA PHE A 33 -12.70 -4.37 -1.39
C PHE A 33 -12.31 -3.87 -2.77
N ALA A 34 -12.15 -4.80 -3.73
CA ALA A 34 -11.74 -4.54 -5.10
C ALA A 34 -12.81 -3.80 -5.93
N THR A 35 -12.90 -2.47 -5.72
CA THR A 35 -13.52 -1.53 -6.64
C THR A 35 -12.44 -0.82 -7.46
N THR A 36 -12.77 -0.21 -8.60
CA THR A 36 -11.77 0.51 -9.43
C THR A 36 -11.10 1.68 -8.70
N THR A 37 -11.80 2.30 -7.75
CA THR A 37 -11.26 3.30 -6.81
C THR A 37 -10.21 2.70 -5.87
N ASN A 38 -10.30 1.39 -5.54
CA ASN A 38 -9.40 0.73 -4.59
C ASN A 38 -7.98 0.56 -5.15
N CYS A 39 -7.84 -0.02 -6.34
CA CYS A 39 -6.54 -0.19 -6.99
C CYS A 39 -5.81 1.14 -7.19
N ASN A 40 -6.54 2.21 -7.53
CA ASN A 40 -5.96 3.54 -7.72
C ASN A 40 -5.40 4.14 -6.42
N TRP A 41 -6.09 4.02 -5.28
CA TRP A 41 -5.52 4.50 -4.00
C TRP A 41 -4.31 3.68 -3.60
N ARG A 42 -4.33 2.35 -3.83
CA ARG A 42 -3.23 1.48 -3.44
C ARG A 42 -1.95 1.83 -4.19
N THR A 43 -2.02 1.92 -5.52
CA THR A 43 -0.90 2.31 -6.37
C THR A 43 -0.36 3.68 -5.97
N ALA A 44 -1.23 4.66 -5.73
CA ALA A 44 -0.82 5.99 -5.29
C ALA A 44 -0.12 5.99 -3.92
N ASN A 45 -0.55 5.15 -2.97
CA ASN A 45 0.09 5.03 -1.65
C ASN A 45 1.45 4.32 -1.73
N ILE A 46 1.56 3.27 -2.56
CA ILE A 46 2.84 2.61 -2.86
C ILE A 46 3.81 3.62 -3.47
N GLN A 47 3.41 4.33 -4.52
CA GLN A 47 4.21 5.36 -5.18
C GLN A 47 4.66 6.45 -4.20
N LYS A 48 3.73 6.98 -3.40
CA LYS A 48 4.04 8.02 -2.41
C LYS A 48 5.06 7.53 -1.38
N PHE A 49 4.83 6.36 -0.78
CA PHE A 49 5.73 5.80 0.24
C PHE A 49 7.12 5.48 -0.35
N PHE A 50 7.16 4.93 -1.55
CA PHE A 50 8.40 4.61 -2.27
C PHE A 50 9.20 5.87 -2.62
N ASN A 51 8.54 6.97 -2.96
CA ASN A 51 9.20 8.27 -3.16
C ASN A 51 9.70 8.86 -1.84
N ASP A 52 8.84 8.94 -0.82
CA ASP A 52 9.16 9.56 0.48
C ASP A 52 10.32 8.84 1.20
N SER A 53 10.41 7.51 1.04
CA SER A 53 11.38 6.63 1.72
C SER A 53 12.41 6.01 0.76
N TYR A 54 12.62 6.62 -0.40
CA TYR A 54 13.37 6.03 -1.52
C TYR A 54 14.76 5.51 -1.13
N TRP A 55 15.54 6.30 -0.40
CA TRP A 55 16.91 5.93 -0.02
C TRP A 55 16.93 4.77 0.97
N GLN A 56 16.00 4.76 1.93
CA GLN A 56 15.85 3.69 2.91
C GLN A 56 15.41 2.38 2.26
N ILE A 57 14.47 2.42 1.31
CA ILE A 57 14.04 1.23 0.56
C ILE A 57 15.17 0.73 -0.34
N ALA A 58 15.95 1.61 -0.96
CA ALA A 58 17.14 1.24 -1.73
C ALA A 58 18.21 0.56 -0.84
N GLU A 59 18.48 1.10 0.34
CA GLU A 59 19.42 0.52 1.30
C GLU A 59 18.92 -0.82 1.87
N GLU A 60 17.69 -0.86 2.40
CA GLU A 60 17.12 -2.06 3.03
C GLU A 60 16.92 -3.19 1.99
N SER A 61 16.60 -2.88 0.73
CA SER A 61 16.59 -3.90 -0.34
C SER A 61 17.99 -4.44 -0.67
N ALA A 62 19.04 -3.61 -0.59
CA ALA A 62 20.41 -4.10 -0.73
C ALA A 62 20.82 -5.02 0.46
N GLN A 63 20.31 -4.74 1.65
CA GLN A 63 20.54 -5.55 2.86
C GLN A 63 19.66 -6.81 2.91
N GLY A 64 18.49 -6.76 2.29
CA GLY A 64 17.51 -7.83 2.20
C GLY A 64 16.54 -7.95 3.37
N SER A 65 16.46 -6.94 4.25
CA SER A 65 15.41 -6.78 5.25
C SER A 65 15.34 -5.34 5.74
N GLY A 66 14.18 -4.94 6.29
CA GLY A 66 14.05 -3.66 6.97
C GLY A 66 12.63 -3.13 7.06
N ARG A 67 12.41 -2.14 7.95
CA ARG A 67 11.06 -1.66 8.30
C ARG A 67 10.34 -0.96 7.15
N HIS A 68 11.07 -0.40 6.20
CA HIS A 68 10.48 0.18 5.00
C HIS A 68 10.14 -0.91 3.98
N LEU A 69 10.88 -2.04 3.92
CA LEU A 69 10.46 -3.20 3.15
C LEU A 69 9.23 -3.89 3.76
N GLU A 70 9.19 -4.10 5.08
CA GLU A 70 8.01 -4.62 5.79
C GLU A 70 6.76 -3.76 5.52
N ALA A 71 6.90 -2.43 5.61
CA ALA A 71 5.82 -1.49 5.31
C ALA A 71 5.41 -1.54 3.82
N LEU A 72 6.37 -1.67 2.90
CA LEU A 72 6.10 -1.81 1.48
C LEU A 72 5.38 -3.13 1.18
N ALA A 73 5.78 -4.25 1.81
CA ALA A 73 5.11 -5.54 1.72
C ALA A 73 3.63 -5.41 2.11
N SER A 74 3.35 -4.81 3.27
CA SER A 74 1.99 -4.51 3.73
C SER A 74 1.20 -3.63 2.76
N LEU A 75 1.81 -2.57 2.19
CA LEU A 75 1.16 -1.73 1.17
C LEU A 75 0.85 -2.51 -0.11
N THR A 76 1.72 -3.45 -0.52
CA THR A 76 1.47 -4.36 -1.64
C THR A 76 0.48 -5.50 -1.33
N GLY A 77 0.09 -5.68 -0.07
CA GLY A 77 -0.94 -6.62 0.37
C GLY A 77 -0.45 -7.95 0.90
N CYS A 78 0.87 -8.13 0.99
CA CYS A 78 1.42 -9.33 1.61
C CYS A 78 0.85 -9.48 3.03
N SER A 79 0.42 -10.69 3.38
CA SER A 79 0.20 -11.02 4.79
C SER A 79 1.52 -10.97 5.56
N VAL A 80 1.46 -10.90 6.89
CA VAL A 80 2.67 -10.90 7.73
C VAL A 80 3.55 -12.13 7.43
N ASP A 81 2.94 -13.30 7.20
CA ASP A 81 3.67 -14.53 6.85
C ASP A 81 4.38 -14.46 5.48
N GLN A 82 3.95 -13.54 4.60
CA GLN A 82 4.54 -13.31 3.28
C GLN A 82 5.61 -12.21 3.27
N HIS A 83 5.80 -11.45 4.36
CA HIS A 83 6.80 -10.37 4.42
C HIS A 83 8.22 -10.87 4.12
N ALA A 84 8.66 -11.99 4.71
CA ALA A 84 9.99 -12.55 4.46
C ALA A 84 10.20 -12.97 2.99
N THR A 85 9.15 -13.48 2.34
CA THR A 85 9.15 -13.77 0.89
C THR A 85 9.28 -12.49 0.08
N PHE A 86 8.53 -11.45 0.46
CA PHE A 86 8.60 -10.14 -0.18
C PHE A 86 10.01 -9.54 -0.11
N GLU A 87 10.58 -9.46 1.09
CA GLU A 87 11.94 -8.97 1.32
C GLU A 87 12.97 -9.76 0.49
N THR A 88 12.86 -11.09 0.46
CA THR A 88 13.74 -11.97 -0.33
C THR A 88 13.67 -11.68 -1.83
N VAL A 89 12.47 -11.50 -2.40
CA VAL A 89 12.30 -11.20 -3.84
C VAL A 89 12.81 -9.80 -4.16
N ILE A 90 12.50 -8.80 -3.33
CA ILE A 90 12.97 -7.42 -3.53
C ILE A 90 14.50 -7.34 -3.38
N HIS A 91 15.10 -8.09 -2.47
CA HIS A 91 16.54 -8.23 -2.33
C HIS A 91 17.18 -8.81 -3.60
N HIS A 92 16.68 -9.96 -4.06
CA HIS A 92 17.19 -10.63 -5.26
C HIS A 92 17.13 -9.74 -6.50
N ASN A 93 16.10 -8.88 -6.58
CA ASN A 93 15.90 -7.95 -7.69
C ASN A 93 16.49 -6.54 -7.45
N HIS A 94 17.17 -6.26 -6.32
CA HIS A 94 17.64 -4.92 -5.95
C HIS A 94 18.40 -4.22 -7.09
N ALA A 95 19.37 -4.91 -7.71
CA ALA A 95 20.19 -4.35 -8.78
C ALA A 95 19.41 -4.00 -10.05
N TYR A 96 18.28 -4.69 -10.31
CA TYR A 96 17.36 -4.35 -11.39
C TYR A 96 16.44 -3.18 -10.98
N ILE A 97 15.87 -3.24 -9.78
CA ILE A 97 14.96 -2.20 -9.27
C ILE A 97 15.68 -0.85 -9.28
N PHE A 98 16.85 -0.73 -8.67
CA PHE A 98 17.56 0.54 -8.49
C PHE A 98 18.62 0.87 -9.56
N ALA A 99 18.54 0.23 -10.74
CA ALA A 99 19.54 0.33 -11.80
C ALA A 99 19.87 1.78 -12.24
N TYR A 100 18.86 2.65 -12.33
CA TYR A 100 19.01 4.04 -12.78
C TYR A 100 19.28 5.04 -11.65
N LYS A 101 19.13 4.61 -10.39
CA LYS A 101 19.33 5.41 -9.16
C LYS A 101 18.41 6.64 -9.00
N ASP A 102 17.37 6.76 -9.83
CA ASP A 102 16.27 7.71 -9.66
C ASP A 102 14.94 7.02 -9.30
N TYR A 103 13.99 7.81 -8.78
CA TYR A 103 12.68 7.31 -8.36
C TYR A 103 11.85 6.76 -9.54
N ASP A 104 11.77 7.48 -10.67
CA ASP A 104 10.86 7.16 -11.77
C ASP A 104 11.24 5.83 -12.46
N GLY A 105 12.53 5.57 -12.68
CA GLY A 105 13.02 4.28 -13.13
C GLY A 105 12.77 3.18 -12.10
N SER A 106 13.06 3.45 -10.83
CA SER A 106 12.98 2.43 -9.78
C SER A 106 11.56 2.00 -9.43
N ILE A 107 10.59 2.92 -9.41
CA ILE A 107 9.19 2.58 -9.13
C ILE A 107 8.58 1.75 -10.27
N ASN A 108 8.96 2.01 -11.52
CA ASN A 108 8.53 1.23 -12.68
C ASN A 108 9.15 -0.18 -12.68
N ASN A 109 10.44 -0.31 -12.35
CA ASN A 109 11.09 -1.62 -12.19
C ASN A 109 10.51 -2.40 -10.99
N PHE A 110 10.23 -1.72 -9.87
CA PHE A 110 9.54 -2.31 -8.70
C PHE A 110 8.16 -2.86 -9.08
N PHE A 111 7.31 -2.08 -9.75
CA PHE A 111 6.02 -2.57 -10.22
C PHE A 111 6.15 -3.69 -11.26
N THR A 112 7.23 -3.72 -12.04
CA THR A 112 7.52 -4.84 -12.95
C THR A 112 7.74 -6.11 -12.14
N VAL A 113 8.70 -6.12 -11.20
CA VAL A 113 8.98 -7.25 -10.30
C VAL A 113 7.71 -7.72 -9.59
N LEU A 114 6.97 -6.78 -8.98
CA LEU A 114 5.75 -7.05 -8.22
C LEU A 114 4.66 -7.75 -9.04
N ASN A 115 4.51 -7.41 -10.33
CA ASN A 115 3.49 -8.01 -11.21
C ASN A 115 3.98 -9.26 -11.95
N THR A 116 5.29 -9.43 -12.16
CA THR A 116 5.84 -10.59 -12.88
C THR A 116 6.16 -11.76 -11.96
N ASP A 117 6.69 -11.50 -10.77
CA ASP A 117 7.17 -12.52 -9.85
C ASP A 117 6.02 -13.44 -9.36
N LYS A 118 6.29 -14.75 -9.33
CA LYS A 118 5.30 -15.79 -9.01
C LYS A 118 4.98 -15.88 -7.51
N ASP A 119 5.91 -15.48 -6.66
CA ASP A 119 5.79 -15.59 -5.21
C ASP A 119 5.15 -14.30 -4.67
N LEU A 120 5.48 -13.14 -5.27
CA LEU A 120 4.78 -11.87 -5.00
C LEU A 120 3.33 -11.82 -5.48
N LYS A 121 2.96 -12.59 -6.52
CA LYS A 121 1.55 -12.73 -6.96
C LYS A 121 0.64 -13.21 -5.83
N GLN A 122 1.17 -13.91 -4.83
CA GLN A 122 0.41 -14.39 -3.67
C GLN A 122 0.11 -13.28 -2.65
N CYS A 123 0.83 -12.16 -2.67
CA CYS A 123 0.53 -10.96 -1.88
C CYS A 123 -0.72 -10.21 -2.39
N PHE A 124 -1.15 -10.49 -3.62
CA PHE A 124 -2.42 -10.03 -4.12
C PHE A 124 -3.49 -11.02 -3.67
N GLY A 125 -3.96 -10.83 -2.43
CA GLY A 125 -4.97 -11.66 -1.81
C GLY A 125 -6.17 -11.91 -2.73
N HIS A 126 -6.46 -13.19 -2.94
CA HIS A 126 -7.70 -13.64 -3.58
C HIS A 126 -8.90 -12.98 -2.87
N SER A 127 -9.79 -12.35 -3.64
CA SER A 127 -11.13 -11.95 -3.17
C SER A 127 -12.06 -13.14 -3.03
#